data_AF-A0A961X3B0-F1
#
_entry.id   AF-A0A961X3B0-F1
#
_cell.length_a   1.000
_cell.length_b   1.000
_cell.length_c   1.000
_cell.angle_alpha   90.00
_cell.angle_beta   90.00
_cell.angle_gamma   90.00
#
_symmetry.space_group_name_H-M   'P 1'
#
loop_
_entity.id
_entity.type
_entity.pdbx_description
1 polymer ?
#
loop_
_entity_poly.entity_id
_entity_poly.type
_entity_poly.pdbx_seq_one_letter_code
_entity_poly.pdbx_strand_id
1 'polypeptide(L)' 'MEILETTGLTRKISLGEDDALMIYQALNEVVNGVQIDDDEFATRLGFDRNEMRKILSKFREFYRSWNSDDN' A
#
# COMPACT_ATOMS: atom_id res chain seq x y z
N MET A 1 -6.74 -3.22 23.56
CA MET A 1 -6.38 -3.46 22.15
C MET A 1 -6.94 -4.82 21.82
N GLU A 2 -8.06 -4.83 21.11
CA GLU A 2 -8.79 -6.06 20.80
C GLU A 2 -8.31 -6.54 19.42
N ILE A 3 -7.65 -7.69 19.38
CA ILE A 3 -7.29 -8.34 18.12
C ILE A 3 -8.45 -9.28 17.81
N LEU A 4 -9.28 -8.89 16.85
CA LEU A 4 -10.25 -9.79 16.22
C LEU A 4 -9.46 -10.72 15.28
N GLU A 5 -9.10 -11.90 15.76
CA GLU A 5 -8.53 -12.93 14.88
C GLU A 5 -9.62 -13.48 13.95
N THR A 6 -9.30 -13.54 12.65
CA THR A 6 -10.01 -14.34 11.66
C THR A 6 -8.99 -15.16 10.90
N THR A 7 -9.33 -16.43 10.68
CA THR A 7 -8.47 -17.52 10.21
C THR A 7 -8.02 -17.39 8.75
N GLY A 8 -6.77 -17.77 8.48
CA GLY A 8 -6.26 -18.13 7.14
C GLY A 8 -4.94 -17.43 6.76
N LEU A 9 -3.83 -18.19 6.72
CA LEU A 9 -2.52 -17.83 6.13
C LEU A 9 -2.07 -16.37 6.31
N THR A 10 -1.52 -16.04 7.48
CA THR A 10 -0.83 -14.76 7.67
C THR A 10 0.44 -14.73 6.81
N ARG A 11 0.49 -13.81 5.84
CA ARG A 11 1.69 -13.52 5.06
C ARG A 11 2.26 -12.18 5.49
N LYS A 12 3.59 -12.14 5.68
CA LYS A 12 4.31 -10.92 6.04
C LYS A 12 4.97 -10.35 4.79
N ILE A 13 4.66 -9.10 4.48
CA ILE A 13 5.40 -8.29 3.52
C ILE A 13 6.33 -7.38 4.33
N SER A 14 7.61 -7.40 4.02
CA SER A 14 8.58 -6.47 4.61
C SER A 14 8.75 -5.27 3.68
N LEU A 15 8.51 -4.07 4.21
CA LEU A 15 8.71 -2.81 3.51
C LEU A 15 9.86 -2.05 4.15
N GLY A 16 10.53 -1.20 3.36
CA GLY A 16 11.38 -0.16 3.91
C GLY A 16 10.55 0.86 4.69
N GLU A 17 11.21 1.66 5.54
CA GLU A 17 10.57 2.71 6.32
C GLU A 17 9.84 3.72 5.43
N ASP A 18 10.50 4.18 4.37
CA ASP A 18 9.92 5.10 3.38
C ASP A 18 8.73 4.48 2.63
N ASP A 19 8.85 3.20 2.24
CA ASP A 19 7.79 2.46 1.54
C ASP A 19 6.55 2.31 2.44
N ALA A 20 6.75 2.07 3.74
CA ALA A 20 5.66 1.95 4.72
C ALA A 20 5.00 3.29 5.01
N LEU A 21 5.78 4.36 5.15
CA LEU A 21 5.28 5.72 5.34
C LEU A 21 4.43 6.16 4.14
N MET A 22 4.89 5.84 2.93
CA MET A 22 4.20 6.18 1.70
C MET A 22 2.81 5.55 1.60
N ILE A 23 2.70 4.26 1.93
CA ILE A 23 1.41 3.57 1.94
C ILE A 23 0.51 4.13 3.04
N TYR A 24 1.06 4.40 4.22
CA TYR A 24 0.31 4.97 5.33
C TYR A 24 -0.33 6.31 4.95
N GLN A 25 0.42 7.23 4.36
CA GLN A 25 -0.10 8.53 3.93
C GLN A 25 -1.17 8.39 2.84
N ALA A 26 -0.94 7.55 1.84
CA ALA A 26 -1.95 7.32 0.80
C ALA A 26 -3.25 6.73 1.35
N LEU A 27 -3.17 5.76 2.26
CA LEU A 27 -4.34 5.19 2.92
C LEU A 27 -5.05 6.23 3.79
N ASN A 28 -4.30 7.08 4.49
CA ASN A 28 -4.87 8.14 5.32
C ASN A 28 -5.71 9.12 4.48
N GLU A 29 -5.21 9.55 3.33
CA GLU A 29 -5.96 10.44 2.43
C GLU A 29 -7.22 9.77 1.89
N VAL A 30 -7.13 8.50 1.46
CA VAL A 30 -8.29 7.73 0.96
C VAL A 30 -9.36 7.56 2.04
N VAL A 31 -8.96 7.20 3.26
CA VAL A 31 -9.89 6.99 4.39
C VAL A 31 -10.58 8.29 4.79
N ASN A 32 -9.87 9.42 4.71
CA ASN A 32 -10.44 10.74 5.00
C ASN A 32 -11.26 11.32 3.82
N GLY A 33 -11.41 10.58 2.71
CA GLY A 33 -12.19 11.00 1.55
C GLY A 33 -11.57 12.15 0.77
N VAL A 34 -10.26 12.35 0.89
CA VAL A 34 -9.55 13.42 0.19
C VAL A 34 -9.37 13.02 -1.26
N GLN A 35 -9.95 13.81 -2.17
CA GLN A 35 -9.57 13.73 -3.58
C GLN A 35 -8.15 14.29 -3.75
N ILE A 36 -7.29 13.51 -4.36
CA ILE A 36 -5.93 13.92 -4.69
C ILE A 36 -5.85 14.12 -6.19
N ASP A 37 -5.86 15.38 -6.60
CA ASP A 37 -5.61 15.76 -7.99
C ASP A 37 -4.13 15.57 -8.34
N ASP A 38 -3.84 15.45 -9.64
CA ASP A 38 -2.52 15.09 -10.16
C ASP A 38 -1.42 16.07 -9.72
N ASP A 39 -1.76 17.35 -9.64
CA ASP A 39 -0.91 18.47 -9.23
C ASP A 39 -0.71 18.56 -7.72
N GLU A 40 -1.69 18.09 -6.93
CA GLU A 40 -1.63 18.09 -5.47
C GLU A 40 -1.02 16.80 -4.90
N PHE A 41 -0.83 15.76 -5.73
CA PHE A 41 -0.35 14.45 -5.32
C PHE A 41 0.97 14.49 -4.56
N ALA A 42 1.99 15.12 -5.15
CA ALA A 42 3.31 15.21 -4.52
C ALA A 42 3.30 16.08 -3.25
N THR A 43 2.47 17.13 -3.22
CA THR A 43 2.36 18.04 -2.09
C THR A 43 1.64 17.39 -0.90
N ARG A 44 0.59 16.59 -1.15
CA ARG A 44 -0.17 15.92 -0.09
C ARG A 44 0.50 14.67 0.43
N LEU A 45 1.04 13.87 -0.48
CA LEU A 45 1.64 12.59 -0.12
C LEU A 45 3.13 12.73 0.18
N GLY A 46 3.81 13.77 -0.30
CA GLY A 46 5.26 13.92 -0.10
C GLY A 46 6.11 13.09 -1.06
N PHE A 47 5.50 12.41 -2.04
CA PHE A 47 6.17 11.58 -3.05
C PHE A 47 5.48 11.69 -4.39
N ASP A 48 6.20 11.38 -5.46
CA ASP A 48 5.63 11.41 -6.80
C ASP A 48 4.79 10.15 -7.12
N ARG A 49 3.95 10.24 -8.15
CA ARG A 49 3.10 9.13 -8.60
C ARG A 49 3.88 7.91 -9.08
N ASN A 50 5.05 8.12 -9.67
CA ASN A 50 5.87 7.02 -10.19
C ASN A 50 6.48 6.22 -9.04
N GLU A 51 6.90 6.88 -7.97
CA GLU A 51 7.37 6.24 -6.73
C GLU A 51 6.26 5.38 -6.12
N MET A 52 5.06 5.94 -5.94
CA MET A 52 3.90 5.20 -5.46
C MET A 52 3.57 4.01 -6.36
N ARG A 53 3.57 4.21 -7.68
CA ARG A 53 3.28 3.15 -8.66
C ARG A 53 4.30 2.02 -8.59
N LYS A 54 5.58 2.32 -8.37
CA LYS A 54 6.63 1.29 -8.21
C LYS A 54 6.34 0.42 -6.98
N ILE A 55 6.01 1.03 -5.84
CA ILE A 55 5.71 0.30 -4.61
C ILE A 55 4.45 -0.55 -4.79
N LEU A 56 3.35 0.03 -5.28
CA LEU A 56 2.11 -0.71 -5.53
C LEU A 56 2.29 -1.86 -6.54
N SER A 57 3.22 -1.74 -7.49
CA SER A 57 3.56 -2.82 -8.41
C SER A 57 4.21 -4.00 -7.68
N LYS A 58 5.08 -3.75 -6.69
CA LYS A 58 5.65 -4.82 -5.83
C LYS A 58 4.54 -5.58 -5.09
N PHE A 59 3.52 -4.86 -4.57
CA PHE A 59 2.35 -5.49 -3.94
C PHE A 59 1.57 -6.37 -4.91
N ARG A 60 1.35 -5.88 -6.13
CA ARG A 60 0.66 -6.63 -7.18
C ARG A 60 1.42 -7.89 -7.57
N GLU A 61 2.74 -7.80 -7.72
CA GLU A 61 3.60 -8.95 -8.04
C GLU A 61 3.58 -9.99 -6.92
N PHE A 62 3.70 -9.54 -5.67
CA PHE A 62 3.55 -10.40 -4.50
C PHE A 62 2.18 -11.12 -4.51
N TYR A 63 1.09 -10.38 -4.69
CA TYR A 63 -0.26 -10.96 -4.78
C TYR A 63 -0.42 -11.95 -5.95
N ARG A 64 0.21 -11.68 -7.10
CA ARG A 64 0.19 -12.58 -8.25
C ARG A 64 0.95 -13.87 -7.99
N SER A 65 2.14 -13.79 -7.39
CA SER A 65 2.91 -14.98 -7.02
C SER A 65 2.12 -15.88 -6.08
N TRP A 66 1.37 -15.27 -5.15
CA TRP A 66 0.49 -16.00 -4.25
C TRP A 66 -0.58 -16.80 -4.99
N ASN A 67 -1.33 -16.18 -5.91
CA ASN A 67 -2.38 -16.87 -6.65
C ASN A 67 -1.87 -17.88 -7.69
N SER A 68 -0.56 -17.88 -7.97
CA SER A 68 0.07 -18.82 -8.91
C SER A 68 0.50 -20.12 -8.23
N ASP A 69 0.76 -20.09 -6.92
CA ASP A 69 1.16 -21.26 -6.11
C ASP A 69 -0.04 -22.12 -5.66
N ASP A 70 -1.26 -21.59 -5.76
CA ASP A 70 -2.52 -22.26 -5.39
C ASP A 70 -3.19 -23.02 -6.57
N ASN A 71 -2.49 -23.19 -7.72
CA ASN A 71 -2.98 -23.82 -8.95
C ASN A 71 -2.01 -24.90 -9.47
#